data_AF-A0A9E0SEJ0-F1
#
_entry.id   AF-A0A9E0SEJ0-F1
#
_cell.length_a   1.000
_cell.length_b   1.000
_cell.length_c   1.000
_cell.angle_alpha   90.00
_cell.angle_beta   90.00
_cell.angle_gamma   90.00
#
_symmetry.space_group_name_H-M   'P 1'
#
loop_
_entity.id
_entity.type
_entity.pdbx_description
1 polymer ?
#
loop_
_entity_poly.entity_id
_entity_poly.type
_entity_poly.pdbx_seq_one_letter_code
_entity_poly.pdbx_strand_id
1 'polypeptide(L)'
;DLNLIIAEAESDKSAKKDEKKSKLESSANALGLSVSDLSDSQKKDLKLEGGVVVDAVEGAAARAGLRSGDLILRLNNTDVKDAKQFNALVAKLEAKRMAVVLVRRGDASQFVPIKPNGQ
;
A
#
# COMPACT_ATOMS: atom_id res chain seq x y z
N ASP A 1 1.70 -25.37 -30.69
CA ASP A 1 1.58 -24.07 -30.00
C ASP A 1 0.92 -24.27 -28.65
N LEU A 2 1.57 -23.86 -27.56
CA LEU A 2 1.06 -23.97 -26.19
C LEU A 2 0.67 -22.56 -25.71
N ASN A 3 -0.62 -22.25 -25.71
CA ASN A 3 -1.17 -21.05 -25.09
C ASN A 3 -1.44 -21.31 -23.60
N LEU A 4 -0.46 -21.01 -22.75
CA LEU A 4 -0.63 -20.93 -21.30
C LEU A 4 -1.31 -19.60 -20.95
N ILE A 5 -2.63 -19.65 -20.76
CA ILE A 5 -3.43 -18.55 -20.22
C ILE A 5 -3.55 -18.80 -18.72
N ILE A 6 -2.76 -18.06 -17.94
CA ILE A 6 -2.87 -18.03 -16.48
C ILE A 6 -4.08 -17.15 -16.15
N ALA A 7 -5.22 -17.79 -15.95
CA ALA A 7 -6.36 -17.20 -15.26
C ALA A 7 -6.33 -17.73 -13.83
N GLU A 8 -5.69 -16.98 -12.93
CA GLU A 8 -5.81 -17.22 -11.50
C GLU A 8 -6.77 -16.21 -10.89
N ALA A 9 -7.64 -16.76 -10.02
CA ALA A 9 -8.48 -16.15 -8.99
C ALA A 9 -9.99 -16.09 -9.28
N GLU A 10 -10.63 -17.27 -9.22
CA GLU A 10 -11.98 -17.39 -8.69
C GLU A 10 -11.99 -16.87 -7.24
N SER A 11 -12.73 -15.78 -7.03
CA SER A 11 -12.97 -15.20 -5.72
C SER A 11 -14.16 -15.93 -5.08
N ASP A 12 -13.88 -17.03 -4.37
CA ASP A 12 -14.89 -17.65 -3.50
C ASP A 12 -15.04 -16.81 -2.22
N LYS A 13 -16.26 -16.33 -2.01
CA LYS A 13 -16.64 -15.44 -0.92
C LYS A 13 -17.61 -16.18 0.01
N SER A 14 -17.13 -16.59 1.17
CA SER A 14 -17.90 -16.96 2.37
C SER A 14 -16.95 -16.86 3.59
N ALA A 15 -17.25 -16.26 4.75
CA ALA A 15 -18.49 -15.76 5.33
C ALA A 15 -18.21 -14.76 6.50
N LYS A 16 -19.10 -13.76 6.67
CA LYS A 16 -19.71 -13.13 7.89
C LYS A 16 -19.04 -13.35 9.29
N LYS A 17 -18.94 -12.42 10.25
CA LYS A 17 -19.63 -11.15 10.61
C LYS A 17 -19.02 -10.60 11.94
N ASP A 18 -19.33 -9.33 12.25
CA ASP A 18 -19.10 -8.57 13.51
C ASP A 18 -17.64 -8.06 13.66
N GLU A 19 -17.33 -6.76 13.50
CA GLU A 19 -17.81 -5.65 14.34
C GLU A 19 -17.77 -4.28 13.61
N LYS A 20 -18.73 -3.41 13.93
CA LYS A 20 -18.80 -2.01 13.48
C LYS A 20 -17.66 -1.18 14.12
N LYS A 21 -16.64 -0.80 13.36
CA LYS A 21 -16.00 0.54 13.41
C LYS A 21 -14.91 0.63 12.31
N SER A 22 -14.85 1.78 11.65
CA SER A 22 -13.91 2.14 10.56
C SER A 22 -14.31 1.73 9.13
N LYS A 23 -15.54 2.04 8.74
CA LYS A 23 -15.96 2.05 7.32
C LYS A 23 -15.61 3.37 6.61
N LEU A 24 -14.54 4.05 7.00
CA LEU A 24 -14.14 5.31 6.35
C LEU A 24 -12.68 5.40 5.92
N GLU A 25 -11.81 4.43 6.21
CA GLU A 25 -10.36 4.58 5.95
C GLU A 25 -9.75 3.48 5.06
N SER A 26 -10.55 2.63 4.41
CA SER A 26 -10.05 1.50 3.60
C SER A 26 -10.24 1.65 2.08
N SER A 27 -10.68 2.83 1.62
CA SER A 27 -10.69 3.09 0.17
C SER A 27 -9.28 3.29 -0.34
N ALA A 28 -8.91 2.50 -1.35
CA ALA A 28 -7.63 2.63 -2.02
C ALA A 28 -7.44 4.08 -2.52
N ASN A 29 -6.30 4.69 -2.18
CA ASN A 29 -5.95 6.05 -2.60
C ASN A 29 -5.56 6.08 -4.10
N ALA A 30 -5.16 7.24 -4.64
CA ALA A 30 -4.89 7.40 -6.09
C ALA A 30 -3.77 6.48 -6.65
N LEU A 31 -2.95 5.89 -5.78
CA LEU A 31 -1.97 4.87 -6.15
C LEU A 31 -2.54 3.45 -6.16
N GLY A 32 -3.76 3.26 -5.67
CA GLY A 32 -4.36 1.95 -5.44
C GLY A 32 -3.85 1.26 -4.17
N LEU A 33 -3.52 2.03 -3.12
CA LEU A 33 -3.06 1.48 -1.84
C LEU A 33 -4.08 1.74 -0.74
N SER A 34 -4.36 0.73 0.07
CA SER A 34 -5.00 0.90 1.36
C SER A 34 -3.94 0.72 2.43
N VAL A 35 -3.75 1.75 3.27
CA VAL A 35 -2.69 1.78 4.28
C VAL A 35 -3.27 2.05 5.65
N SER A 36 -2.64 1.46 6.66
CA SER A 36 -3.00 1.61 8.08
C SER A 36 -1.78 2.09 8.86
N ASP A 37 -2.01 2.80 9.96
CA ASP A 37 -0.94 3.22 10.85
C ASP A 37 -0.27 2.01 11.53
N LEU A 38 1.04 2.13 11.78
CA LEU A 38 1.77 1.14 12.58
C LEU A 38 1.57 1.40 14.07
N SER A 39 1.10 0.39 14.79
CA SER A 39 1.02 0.47 16.26
C SER A 39 2.41 0.62 16.89
N ASP A 40 2.49 1.25 18.07
CA ASP A 40 3.76 1.47 18.79
C ASP A 40 4.58 0.20 19.00
N SER A 41 3.90 -0.93 19.24
CA SER A 41 4.55 -2.25 19.35
C SER A 41 5.25 -2.66 18.06
N GLN A 42 4.62 -2.45 16.89
CA GLN A 42 5.22 -2.78 15.59
C GLN A 42 6.40 -1.86 15.29
N LYS A 43 6.26 -0.56 15.56
CA LYS A 43 7.35 0.41 15.39
C LYS A 43 8.59 0.02 16.21
N LYS A 44 8.39 -0.41 17.46
CA LYS A 44 9.47 -0.89 18.34
C LYS A 44 10.09 -2.20 17.87
N ASP A 45 9.27 -3.17 17.48
CA ASP A 45 9.72 -4.49 17.00
C ASP A 45 10.56 -4.37 15.73
N LEU A 46 10.08 -3.56 14.78
CA LEU A 46 10.74 -3.32 13.49
C LEU A 46 11.86 -2.27 13.58
N LYS A 47 12.05 -1.65 14.76
CA LYS A 47 13.03 -0.57 15.00
C LYS A 47 12.86 0.61 14.02
N LEU A 48 11.62 0.96 13.75
CA LEU A 48 11.22 2.03 12.83
C LEU A 48 10.78 3.28 13.60
N GLU A 49 11.18 4.45 13.12
CA GLU A 49 10.73 5.73 13.67
C GLU A 49 9.32 6.13 13.19
N GLY A 50 8.85 5.51 12.11
CA GLY A 50 7.56 5.77 11.50
C GLY A 50 7.33 4.86 10.29
N GLY A 51 6.10 4.87 9.78
CA GLY A 51 5.72 4.12 8.60
C GLY A 51 4.28 3.67 8.66
N VAL A 52 3.79 3.16 7.54
CA VAL A 52 2.43 2.66 7.39
C VAL A 52 2.46 1.26 6.82
N VAL A 53 1.58 0.40 7.30
CA VAL A 53 1.44 -0.95 6.75
C VAL A 53 0.43 -0.93 5.61
N VAL A 54 0.74 -1.63 4.54
CA VAL A 54 -0.17 -1.83 3.42
C VAL A 54 -1.15 -2.95 3.76
N ASP A 55 -2.43 -2.61 3.87
CA ASP A 55 -3.50 -3.57 4.15
C ASP A 55 -3.98 -4.25 2.86
N ALA A 56 -4.15 -3.44 1.80
CA ALA A 56 -4.57 -3.92 0.49
C ALA A 56 -3.86 -3.15 -0.64
N VAL A 57 -3.69 -3.83 -1.77
CA VAL A 57 -3.04 -3.28 -2.98
C VAL A 57 -3.89 -3.59 -4.19
N GLU A 58 -4.17 -2.56 -4.97
CA GLU A 58 -4.96 -2.62 -6.18
C GLU A 58 -4.39 -1.70 -7.26
N GLY A 59 -4.88 -1.81 -8.49
CA GLY A 59 -4.57 -0.86 -9.57
C GLY A 59 -3.08 -0.66 -9.85
N ALA A 60 -2.62 0.60 -9.76
CA ALA A 60 -1.26 0.98 -10.12
C ALA A 60 -0.20 0.39 -9.19
N ALA A 61 -0.44 0.37 -7.88
CA ALA A 61 0.49 -0.20 -6.92
C ALA A 61 0.64 -1.71 -7.08
N ALA A 62 -0.45 -2.42 -7.40
CA ALA A 62 -0.41 -3.85 -7.68
C ALA A 62 0.45 -4.14 -8.93
N ARG A 63 0.27 -3.33 -9.98
CA ARG A 63 1.08 -3.41 -11.21
C ARG A 63 2.56 -3.06 -10.98
N ALA A 64 2.85 -2.23 -9.99
CA ALA A 64 4.21 -1.90 -9.59
C ALA A 64 4.87 -3.00 -8.74
N GLY A 65 4.11 -4.01 -8.29
CA GLY A 65 4.62 -5.14 -7.52
C GLY A 65 4.58 -4.97 -6.00
N LEU A 66 3.84 -3.97 -5.49
CA LEU A 66 3.54 -3.88 -4.06
C LEU A 66 2.58 -4.99 -3.65
N ARG A 67 2.68 -5.40 -2.39
CA ARG A 67 1.82 -6.41 -1.80
C ARG A 67 1.31 -5.95 -0.45
N SER A 68 0.21 -6.54 -0.02
CA SER A 68 -0.28 -6.42 1.35
C SER A 68 0.79 -6.96 2.32
N GLY A 69 0.94 -6.28 3.45
CA GLY A 69 2.00 -6.50 4.42
C GLY A 69 3.31 -5.76 4.15
N ASP A 70 3.47 -5.09 3.00
CA ASP A 70 4.62 -4.20 2.79
C ASP A 70 4.52 -2.99 3.74
N LEU A 71 5.67 -2.58 4.28
CA LEU A 71 5.77 -1.43 5.18
C LEU A 71 6.28 -0.22 4.42
N ILE A 72 5.46 0.81 4.25
CA ILE A 72 5.86 2.03 3.58
C ILE A 72 6.55 2.95 4.59
N LEU A 73 7.79 3.32 4.30
CA LEU A 73 8.60 4.21 5.15
C LEU A 73 8.72 5.62 4.56
N ARG A 74 8.80 5.70 3.22
CA ARG A 74 8.95 6.97 2.49
C ARG A 74 8.13 6.97 1.22
N LEU A 75 7.70 8.16 0.83
CA LEU A 75 7.12 8.47 -0.47
C LEU A 75 7.93 9.60 -1.12
N ASN A 76 8.52 9.31 -2.27
CA ASN A 76 9.52 10.11 -2.97
C ASN A 76 10.70 10.47 -2.07
N ASN A 77 10.73 11.72 -1.60
CA ASN A 77 11.78 12.29 -0.75
C ASN A 77 11.20 12.76 0.59
N THR A 78 10.09 12.16 1.02
CA THR A 78 9.38 12.53 2.25
C THR A 78 9.13 11.28 3.10
N ASP A 79 9.55 11.36 4.36
CA ASP A 79 9.26 10.38 5.40
C ASP A 79 7.78 10.35 5.74
N VAL A 80 7.24 9.13 5.76
CA VAL A 80 5.84 8.87 6.08
C VAL A 80 5.80 8.36 7.51
N LYS A 81 5.11 9.10 8.38
CA LYS A 81 4.94 8.73 9.78
C LYS A 81 3.63 8.01 10.03
N ASP A 82 2.56 8.44 9.35
CA ASP A 82 1.19 8.00 9.59
C ASP A 82 0.40 7.85 8.27
N ALA A 83 -0.66 7.03 8.29
CA ALA A 83 -1.52 6.75 7.13
C ALA A 83 -2.15 8.02 6.55
N LYS A 84 -2.55 8.96 7.41
CA LYS A 84 -3.12 10.25 7.01
C LYS A 84 -2.12 11.11 6.24
N GLN A 85 -0.86 11.13 6.68
CA GLN A 85 0.21 11.85 5.99
C GLN A 85 0.48 11.23 4.62
N PHE A 86 0.52 9.89 4.55
CA PHE A 86 0.67 9.18 3.28
C PHE A 86 -0.41 9.58 2.28
N ASN A 87 -1.68 9.51 2.68
CA ASN A 87 -2.80 9.87 1.80
C ASN A 87 -2.73 11.34 1.34
N ALA A 88 -2.32 12.25 2.22
CA ALA A 88 -2.14 13.67 1.87
C ALA A 88 -1.00 13.88 0.87
N LEU A 89 0.11 13.14 1.00
CA LEU A 89 1.21 13.17 0.04
C LEU A 89 0.79 12.58 -1.29
N VAL A 90 0.06 11.46 -1.28
CA VAL A 90 -0.50 10.83 -2.48
C VAL A 90 -1.44 11.77 -3.22
N ALA A 91 -2.30 12.49 -2.51
CA ALA A 91 -3.20 13.49 -3.10
C ALA A 91 -2.46 14.68 -3.72
N LYS A 92 -1.22 14.96 -3.30
CA LYS A 92 -0.35 15.98 -3.88
C LYS A 92 0.48 15.47 -5.06
N LEU A 93 0.49 14.16 -5.31
CA LEU A 93 1.23 13.61 -6.45
C LEU A 93 0.56 14.01 -7.76
N GLU A 94 1.37 14.39 -8.73
CA GLU A 94 0.90 14.58 -10.09
C GLU A 94 0.70 13.24 -10.77
N ALA A 95 -0.50 12.98 -11.30
CA ALA A 95 -0.83 11.73 -12.02
C ALA A 95 0.10 11.43 -13.22
N LYS A 96 0.79 12.45 -13.75
CA LYS A 96 1.75 12.28 -14.84
C LYS A 96 3.13 11.80 -14.36
N ARG A 97 3.53 12.07 -13.11
CA ARG A 97 4.86 11.74 -12.58
C ARG A 97 4.86 10.42 -11.83
N MET A 98 5.95 9.67 -11.98
CA MET A 98 6.19 8.48 -11.18
C MET A 98 6.44 8.88 -9.73
N ALA A 99 5.79 8.21 -8.81
CA ALA A 99 6.04 8.32 -7.38
C ALA A 99 6.85 7.11 -6.93
N VAL A 100 7.96 7.34 -6.24
CA VAL A 100 8.80 6.25 -5.73
C VAL A 100 8.41 5.99 -4.28
N VAL A 101 8.04 4.76 -3.95
CA VAL A 101 7.69 4.37 -2.58
C VAL A 101 8.80 3.51 -2.01
N LEU A 102 9.31 3.85 -0.83
CA LEU A 102 10.21 2.98 -0.10
C LEU A 102 9.37 2.02 0.74
N VAL A 103 9.40 0.75 0.37
CA VAL A 103 8.77 -0.33 1.12
C VAL A 103 9.82 -1.15 1.84
N ARG A 104 9.47 -1.69 3.01
CA ARG A 104 10.27 -2.65 3.75
C ARG A 104 9.52 -3.96 3.86
N ARG A 105 10.19 -5.04 3.44
CA ARG A 105 9.68 -6.41 3.45
C ARG A 105 10.64 -7.27 4.25
N GLY A 106 10.29 -7.54 5.50
CA GLY A 106 11.23 -8.11 6.48
C GLY A 106 12.39 -7.14 6.74
N ASP A 107 13.61 -7.61 6.53
CA ASP A 107 14.82 -6.80 6.74
C ASP A 107 15.26 -6.01 5.50
N ALA A 108 14.71 -6.32 4.33
CA ALA A 108 15.06 -5.65 3.09
C ALA A 108 14.16 -4.43 2.85
N SER A 109 14.77 -3.31 2.46
CA SER A 109 14.05 -2.13 1.96
C SER A 109 14.22 -2.02 0.45
N GLN A 110 13.13 -1.78 -0.26
CA GLN A 110 13.09 -1.68 -1.71
C GLN A 110 12.37 -0.42 -2.14
N PHE A 111 12.90 0.25 -3.17
CA PHE A 111 12.21 1.34 -3.83
C PHE A 111 11.34 0.80 -4.95
N VAL A 112 10.06 1.15 -4.91
CA VAL A 112 9.07 0.73 -5.91
C VAL A 112 8.50 1.97 -6.60
N PRO A 113 8.79 2.18 -7.90
CA PRO A 113 8.19 3.26 -8.67
C PRO A 113 6.75 2.89 -9.04
N ILE A 114 5.80 3.73 -8.65
CA ILE A 114 4.38 3.62 -8.96
C ILE A 114 3.98 4.83 -9.77
N LYS A 115 3.32 4.62 -10.90
CA LYS A 115 2.67 5.70 -11.63
C LYS A 115 1.26 5.88 -11.07
N PRO A 116 0.90 7.04 -10.48
CA PRO A 116 -0.48 7.27 -10.07
C PRO A 116 -1.38 7.18 -11.29
N ASN A 117 -2.46 6.40 -11.18
CA ASN A 117 -3.49 6.43 -12.20
C ASN A 117 -4.33 7.67 -11.92
N GLY A 118 -4.10 8.73 -12.69
CA GLY A 118 -5.15 9.73 -12.90
C GLY A 118 -6.26 9.02 -13.66
N GLN A 119 -7.40 8.80 -13.00
CA GLN A 119 -8.63 8.57 -13.74
C GLN A 119 -8.91 9.78 -14.63
#